data_AF-A0A0V0HQR7-F1
#
_entry.id   AF-A0A0V0HQR7-F1
#
_cell.length_a   1.000
_cell.length_b   1.000
_cell.length_c   1.000
_cell.angle_alpha   90.00
_cell.angle_beta   90.00
_cell.angle_gamma   90.00
#
_symmetry.space_group_name_H-M   'P 1'
#
loop_
_entity.id
_entity.type
_entity.pdbx_description
1 polymer ?
#
loop_
_entity_poly.entity_id
_entity_poly.type
_entity_poly.pdbx_seq_one_letter_code
_entity_poly.pdbx_strand_id
1 'polypeptide(L)'
;MNCETSFLTPPIFNGENYQAWAIRMTVHLEALDLWEAVEEDYEVTPLGDNPTMNQMKHHKEIKTRKAKAKACLFSAVSPSILTRIMQMKSAAEIWEYLKKEYQGNERVQNMQVMNLI
;
A
#
# COMPACT_ATOMS: atom_id res chain seq x y z
N MET A 1 25.55 -4.61 -13.79
CA MET A 1 24.68 -3.46 -13.47
C MET A 1 23.26 -3.99 -13.42
N ASN A 2 22.78 -4.40 -12.25
CA ASN A 2 21.45 -5.02 -12.09
C ASN A 2 20.66 -4.34 -10.95
N CYS A 3 21.01 -3.09 -10.61
CA CYS A 3 20.42 -2.36 -9.48
C CYS A 3 18.99 -1.86 -9.80
N GLU A 4 18.64 -1.72 -11.08
CA GLU A 4 17.36 -1.12 -11.49
C GLU A 4 16.16 -2.07 -11.35
N THR A 5 16.37 -3.39 -11.38
CA THR A 5 15.26 -4.36 -11.32
C THR A 5 14.82 -4.71 -9.89
N SER A 6 15.66 -4.52 -8.88
CA SER A 6 15.33 -4.84 -7.49
C SER A 6 14.36 -3.85 -6.83
N PHE A 7 14.33 -2.59 -7.28
CA PHE A 7 13.38 -1.60 -6.78
C PHE A 7 11.95 -1.80 -7.31
N LEU A 8 11.77 -2.62 -8.35
CA LEU A 8 10.47 -2.82 -9.01
C LEU A 8 9.65 -3.97 -8.40
N THR A 9 10.27 -4.82 -7.58
CA THR A 9 9.54 -5.95 -6.97
C THR A 9 9.06 -5.53 -5.59
N PRO A 10 7.74 -5.46 -5.34
CA PRO A 10 7.24 -5.10 -4.03
C PRO A 10 7.69 -6.14 -2.98
N PRO A 11 8.12 -5.72 -1.79
CA PRO A 11 8.45 -6.66 -0.72
C PRO A 11 7.20 -7.46 -0.34
N ILE A 12 7.31 -8.79 -0.29
CA ILE A 12 6.19 -9.65 0.09
C ILE A 12 6.04 -9.67 1.62
N PHE A 13 4.86 -9.33 2.10
CA PHE A 13 4.47 -9.44 3.50
C PHE A 13 3.83 -10.79 3.77
N ASN A 14 4.38 -11.53 4.72
CA ASN A 14 3.85 -12.82 5.17
C ASN A 14 3.18 -12.76 6.56
N GLY A 15 3.20 -11.60 7.22
CA GLY A 15 2.68 -11.40 8.58
C GLY A 15 3.76 -11.16 9.63
N GLU A 16 5.05 -11.30 9.27
CA GLU A 16 6.20 -11.07 10.14
C GLU A 16 6.94 -9.80 9.76
N ASN A 17 7.60 -9.16 10.74
CA ASN A 17 8.41 -7.96 10.54
C ASN A 17 7.67 -6.84 9.77
N TYR A 18 6.42 -6.59 10.14
CA TYR A 18 5.57 -5.52 9.63
C TYR A 18 6.29 -4.16 9.65
N GLN A 19 7.05 -3.80 10.70
CA GLN A 19 7.83 -2.54 10.67
C GLN A 19 8.78 -2.46 9.47
N ALA A 20 9.60 -3.51 9.24
CA ALA A 20 10.54 -3.49 8.12
C ALA A 20 9.82 -3.57 6.77
N TRP A 21 8.74 -4.35 6.68
CA TRP A 21 7.93 -4.42 5.47
C TRP A 21 7.29 -3.06 5.15
N ALA A 22 6.68 -2.40 6.14
CA ALA A 22 6.03 -1.11 5.98
C ALA A 22 7.01 -0.05 5.47
N ILE A 23 8.21 0.04 6.07
CA ILE A 23 9.27 0.97 5.60
C ILE A 23 9.61 0.70 4.13
N ARG A 24 9.84 -0.57 3.76
CA ARG A 24 10.20 -0.92 2.37
C ARG A 24 9.05 -0.66 1.40
N MET A 25 7.81 -0.92 1.80
CA MET A 25 6.62 -0.71 0.99
C MET A 25 6.35 0.78 0.78
N THR A 26 6.50 1.61 1.82
CA THR A 26 6.39 3.07 1.70
C THR A 26 7.38 3.60 0.68
N VAL A 27 8.68 3.26 0.81
CA VAL A 27 9.72 3.70 -0.15
C VAL A 27 9.42 3.21 -1.58
N HIS A 28 8.92 1.98 -1.72
CA HIS A 28 8.54 1.44 -3.03
C HIS A 28 7.38 2.21 -3.68
N LEU A 29 6.34 2.56 -2.90
CA LEU A 29 5.21 3.35 -3.38
C LEU A 29 5.59 4.81 -3.67
N GLU A 30 6.46 5.41 -2.87
CA GLU A 30 7.00 6.75 -3.11
C GLU A 30 7.79 6.79 -4.43
N ALA A 31 8.65 5.80 -4.68
CA ALA A 31 9.42 5.70 -5.91
C ALA A 31 8.54 5.55 -7.18
N LEU A 32 7.30 5.08 -7.01
CA LEU A 32 6.32 4.91 -8.09
C LEU A 32 5.29 6.05 -8.18
N ASP A 33 5.40 7.10 -7.37
CA ASP A 33 4.40 8.18 -7.24
C ASP A 33 3.00 7.66 -6.87
N LEU A 34 2.93 6.65 -6.00
CA LEU A 34 1.70 5.98 -5.58
C LEU A 34 1.33 6.25 -4.11
N TRP A 35 2.26 6.75 -3.30
CA TRP A 35 2.07 6.90 -1.84
C TRP A 35 0.88 7.79 -1.46
N GLU A 36 0.65 8.88 -2.19
CA GLU A 36 -0.48 9.79 -1.97
C GLU A 36 -1.84 9.05 -1.96
N ALA A 37 -2.00 8.02 -2.81
CA ALA A 37 -3.22 7.22 -2.87
C ALA A 37 -3.40 6.23 -1.70
N VAL A 38 -2.36 6.05 -0.88
CA VAL A 38 -2.37 5.23 0.34
C VAL A 38 -2.52 6.11 1.57
N GLU A 39 -1.86 7.27 1.59
CA GLU A 39 -1.92 8.23 2.70
C GLU A 39 -3.27 8.94 2.77
N GLU A 40 -3.83 9.31 1.62
CA GLU A 40 -5.06 10.08 1.55
C GLU A 40 -6.19 9.29 0.88
N ASP A 41 -7.27 9.02 1.62
CA ASP A 41 -8.51 8.45 1.08
C ASP A 41 -9.44 9.56 0.54
N TYR A 42 -8.92 10.42 -0.34
CA TYR A 42 -9.69 11.53 -0.91
C TYR A 42 -10.67 11.03 -1.97
N GLU A 43 -11.89 11.55 -2.01
CA GLU A 43 -12.83 11.18 -3.08
C GLU A 43 -12.38 11.75 -4.43
N VAL A 44 -12.46 10.94 -5.49
CA VAL A 44 -12.19 11.44 -6.84
C VAL A 44 -13.43 12.19 -7.31
N THR A 45 -13.39 13.52 -7.23
CA THR A 45 -14.54 14.35 -7.62
C THR A 45 -15.01 14.01 -9.03
N PRO A 46 -16.32 13.76 -9.24
CA PRO A 46 -16.86 13.57 -10.58
C PRO A 46 -16.53 14.75 -11.49
N LEU A 47 -16.26 14.47 -12.76
CA LEU A 47 -16.16 15.52 -13.76
C LEU A 47 -17.54 16.18 -13.93
N GLY A 48 -17.59 17.51 -14.04
CA GLY A 48 -18.81 18.24 -14.40
C GLY A 48 -19.19 18.02 -15.87
N ASP A 49 -20.29 18.63 -16.31
CA ASP A 49 -20.91 18.35 -17.62
C ASP A 49 -20.02 18.69 -18.84
N ASN A 50 -19.10 19.65 -18.71
CA ASN A 50 -18.15 20.05 -19.76
C ASN A 50 -16.74 20.21 -19.19
N PRO A 51 -16.01 19.10 -18.94
CA PRO A 51 -14.67 19.16 -18.40
C PRO A 51 -13.68 19.60 -19.47
N THR A 52 -12.69 20.40 -19.08
CA THR A 52 -11.53 20.69 -19.92
C THR A 52 -10.68 19.44 -20.12
N MET A 53 -9.88 19.40 -21.20
CA MET A 53 -8.94 18.31 -21.45
C MET A 53 -7.98 18.08 -20.27
N ASN A 54 -7.54 19.16 -19.62
CA ASN A 54 -6.67 19.09 -18.44
C ASN A 54 -7.37 18.43 -17.25
N GLN A 55 -8.65 18.75 -16.99
CA GLN A 55 -9.44 18.11 -15.95
C GLN A 55 -9.65 16.62 -16.23
N MET A 56 -9.94 16.24 -17.48
CA MET A 56 -10.08 14.83 -17.87
C MET A 56 -8.78 14.05 -17.68
N LYS A 57 -7.64 14.64 -18.07
CA LYS A 57 -6.31 14.05 -17.92
C LYS A 57 -5.99 13.82 -16.44
N HIS A 58 -6.16 14.84 -15.61
CA HIS A 58 -5.91 14.78 -14.18
C HIS A 58 -6.80 13.75 -13.47
N HIS A 59 -8.10 13.72 -13.80
CA HIS A 59 -9.04 12.72 -13.28
C HIS A 59 -8.61 11.28 -13.60
N LYS A 60 -8.14 11.05 -14.83
CA LYS A 60 -7.62 9.75 -15.26
C LYS A 60 -6.32 9.40 -14.52
N GLU A 61 -5.42 10.36 -14.32
CA GLU A 61 -4.18 10.17 -13.56
C GLU A 61 -4.46 9.74 -12.12
N ILE A 62 -5.34 10.45 -11.40
CA ILE A 62 -5.75 10.09 -10.04
C ILE A 62 -6.33 8.67 -9.99
N LYS A 63 -7.30 8.36 -10.86
CA LYS A 63 -7.90 7.01 -10.91
C LYS A 63 -6.86 5.92 -11.17
N THR A 64 -5.91 6.21 -12.06
CA THR A 64 -4.83 5.28 -12.41
C THR A 64 -3.88 5.09 -11.23
N ARG A 65 -3.49 6.16 -10.54
CA ARG A 65 -2.65 6.13 -9.33
C ARG A 65 -3.28 5.25 -8.26
N LYS A 66 -4.56 5.47 -7.94
CA LYS A 66 -5.31 4.67 -6.96
C LYS A 66 -5.38 3.19 -7.31
N ALA A 67 -5.67 2.87 -8.57
CA ALA A 67 -5.71 1.49 -9.03
C ALA A 67 -4.34 0.81 -8.92
N LYS A 68 -3.27 1.51 -9.29
CA LYS A 68 -1.89 1.01 -9.21
C LYS A 68 -1.44 0.80 -7.75
N ALA A 69 -1.72 1.75 -6.86
CA ALA A 69 -1.40 1.62 -5.44
C ALA A 69 -2.07 0.37 -4.82
N LYS A 70 -3.36 0.17 -5.11
CA LYS A 70 -4.11 -1.02 -4.67
C LYS A 70 -3.51 -2.32 -5.23
N ALA A 71 -3.21 -2.35 -6.52
CA ALA A 71 -2.60 -3.52 -7.17
C ALA A 71 -1.23 -3.84 -6.56
N CYS A 72 -0.42 -2.82 -6.28
CA CYS A 72 0.88 -2.95 -5.62
C CYS A 72 0.72 -3.62 -4.24
N LEU A 73 -0.18 -3.12 -3.39
CA LEU A 73 -0.43 -3.72 -2.07
C LEU A 73 -0.94 -5.17 -2.17
N PHE A 74 -1.82 -5.49 -3.12
CA PHE A 74 -2.25 -6.88 -3.35
C PHE A 74 -1.12 -7.79 -3.81
N SER A 75 -0.21 -7.30 -4.65
CA SER A 75 0.97 -8.07 -5.09
C SER A 75 2.03 -8.23 -4.00
N ALA A 76 1.96 -7.41 -2.95
CA ALA A 76 2.95 -7.32 -1.89
C ALA A 76 2.60 -8.12 -0.64
N VAL A 77 1.61 -9.01 -0.70
CA VAL A 77 1.17 -9.81 0.44
C VAL A 77 1.12 -11.29 0.08
N SER A 78 1.26 -12.15 1.08
CA SER A 78 1.08 -13.59 0.92
C SER A 78 -0.37 -13.94 0.57
N PRO A 79 -0.63 -15.13 0.00
CA PRO A 79 -1.99 -15.57 -0.32
C PRO A 79 -2.95 -15.57 0.90
N SER A 80 -2.46 -15.86 2.10
CA SER A 80 -3.28 -15.87 3.31
C SER A 80 -3.73 -14.47 3.72
N ILE A 81 -2.86 -13.47 3.55
CA ILE A 81 -3.19 -12.06 3.81
C ILE A 81 -4.07 -11.51 2.69
N LEU A 82 -3.81 -11.87 1.43
CA LEU A 82 -4.61 -11.47 0.28
C LEU A 82 -6.10 -11.79 0.49
N THR A 83 -6.41 -13.01 0.96
CA THR A 83 -7.79 -13.43 1.28
C THR A 83 -8.46 -12.55 2.33
N ARG A 84 -7.69 -11.97 3.27
CA ARG A 84 -8.23 -11.07 4.31
C ARG A 84 -8.55 -9.68 3.77
N ILE A 85 -7.77 -9.21 2.80
CA ILE A 85 -7.87 -7.83 2.27
C ILE A 85 -8.63 -7.72 0.93
N MET A 86 -8.97 -8.84 0.28
CA MET A 86 -9.53 -8.86 -1.08
C MET A 86 -10.87 -8.10 -1.25
N GLN A 87 -11.63 -7.89 -0.18
CA GLN A 87 -12.91 -7.15 -0.21
C GLN A 87 -12.74 -5.64 0.00
N MET A 88 -11.54 -5.18 0.38
CA MET A 88 -11.27 -3.77 0.62
C MET A 88 -11.24 -3.00 -0.69
N LYS A 89 -11.76 -1.78 -0.66
CA LYS A 89 -12.07 -0.98 -1.85
C LYS A 89 -10.90 -0.09 -2.25
N SER A 90 -10.18 0.50 -1.30
CA SER A 90 -9.08 1.44 -1.55
C SER A 90 -7.73 0.91 -1.06
N ALA A 91 -6.65 1.53 -1.55
CA ALA A 91 -5.30 1.24 -1.07
C ALA A 91 -5.09 1.71 0.38
N ALA A 92 -5.70 2.85 0.75
CA ALA A 92 -5.74 3.36 2.12
C ALA A 92 -6.42 2.37 3.08
N GLU A 93 -7.57 1.80 2.72
CA GLU A 93 -8.27 0.81 3.54
C GLU A 93 -7.42 -0.45 3.79
N ILE A 94 -6.74 -0.94 2.74
CA ILE A 94 -5.81 -2.08 2.85
C ILE A 94 -4.66 -1.73 3.81
N TRP A 95 -4.03 -0.57 3.62
CA TRP A 95 -2.89 -0.15 4.42
C TRP A 95 -3.25 -0.02 5.90
N GLU A 96 -4.35 0.64 6.22
CA GLU A 96 -4.82 0.82 7.60
C GLU A 96 -5.21 -0.51 8.24
N TYR A 97 -5.80 -1.44 7.50
CA TYR A 97 -6.05 -2.79 8.00
C TYR A 97 -4.74 -3.50 8.37
N LEU A 98 -3.76 -3.53 7.46
CA LEU A 98 -2.47 -4.18 7.70
C LEU A 98 -1.75 -3.56 8.90
N LYS A 99 -1.79 -2.23 9.01
CA LYS A 99 -1.25 -1.50 10.14
C LYS A 99 -1.91 -1.91 11.45
N LYS A 100 -3.24 -1.88 11.51
CA LYS A 100 -4.01 -2.24 12.71
C LYS A 100 -3.77 -3.69 13.15
N GLU A 101 -3.77 -4.63 12.21
CA GLU A 101 -3.64 -6.06 12.48
C GLU A 101 -2.22 -6.44 12.93
N TYR A 102 -1.19 -5.88 12.28
CA TYR A 102 0.18 -6.38 12.44
C TYR A 102 1.10 -5.48 13.25
N GLN A 103 0.89 -4.15 13.30
CA GLN A 103 1.73 -3.25 14.09
C GLN A 103 1.67 -3.55 15.59
N GLY A 104 0.50 -3.96 16.11
CA GLY A 104 0.30 -4.31 17.52
C GLY A 104 0.88 -5.68 17.90
N ASN A 105 0.83 -6.65 16.98
CA ASN A 105 1.29 -8.02 17.22
C ASN A 105 2.82 -8.05 17.44
N GLU A 106 3.58 -7.24 16.69
CA GLU A 106 5.04 -7.18 16.82
C GLU A 106 5.52 -6.59 18.13
N ARG A 107 4.84 -5.58 18.67
CA ARG A 107 5.23 -4.98 19.96
C ARG A 107 5.12 -6.02 21.07
N VAL A 108 4.08 -6.85 21.03
CA VAL A 108 3.85 -7.91 22.01
C VAL A 108 4.85 -9.07 21.80
N GLN A 109 5.10 -9.48 20.55
CA GLN A 109 6.08 -10.52 20.25
C GLN A 109 7.53 -10.12 20.61
N ASN A 110 7.95 -8.90 20.25
CA ASN A 110 9.29 -8.40 20.60
C ASN A 110 9.46 -8.27 22.12
N MET A 111 8.41 -7.89 22.85
CA MET A 111 8.45 -7.84 24.32
C MET A 111 8.54 -9.25 24.94
N GLN A 112 7.87 -10.25 24.37
CA GLN A 112 7.97 -11.64 24.84
C GLN A 112 9.37 -12.23 24.58
N VAL A 113 9.98 -11.95 23.42
CA VAL A 113 11.34 -12.41 23.10
C VAL A 113 12.39 -11.80 24.03
N MET A 114 12.23 -10.54 24.44
CA MET A 114 13.15 -9.89 25.37
C MET A 114 13.02 -10.36 26.83
N ASN A 115 11.86 -10.90 27.23
CA ASN A 115 11.65 -11.45 28.58
C ASN A 115 12.15 -12.91 28.74
N LEU A 116 12.70 -13.50 27.69
CA LEU A 116 13.30 -14.85 27.70
C LEU A 116 14.84 -14.81 27.77
N ILE A 117 15.44 -13.64 28.05
CA ILE A 117 16.87 -13.43 28.25
C ILE A 117 17.16 -13.19 29.73
#